data_AF-A0A9D9IV72-F1
#
_entry.id   AF-A0A9D9IV72-F1
#
_cell.length_a   1.000
_cell.length_b   1.000
_cell.length_c   1.000
_cell.angle_alpha   90.00
_cell.angle_beta   90.00
_cell.angle_gamma   90.00
#
_symmetry.space_group_name_H-M   'P 1'
#
loop_
_entity.id
_entity.type
_entity.pdbx_description
1 polymer ?
#
loop_
_entity_poly.entity_id
_entity_poly.type
_entity_poly.pdbx_seq_one_letter_code
_entity_poly.pdbx_strand_id
1 'polypeptide(L)'
;MKLLIEIGYVMLALLLLALIFVSFDYSFMESVFLGTLFLPGAFFLKFFIPQLALSHGKKRIADTFFLSMSVILFTFLLMVVSHLYIIPVSKFKQIWVNPIFTALILGLIAGGDMLMQRFRSRLSQKIPETVSFVSDRRKVSLNVDDIVYVESNDRDVYIHASDGATYRNKTPISQWENTLGEKFIRTHRAFLVNTGYIGGIEDESVCVKDEKIPVSRKYKDEVSRKMKA
;
A
#
# COMPACT_ATOMS: atom_id res chain seq x y z
N MET A 1 15.45 4.24 2.05
CA MET A 1 15.00 2.84 2.21
C MET A 1 13.93 2.41 1.19
N LYS A 2 12.89 3.21 0.89
CA LYS A 2 11.85 2.82 -0.09
C LYS A 2 12.39 2.48 -1.49
N LEU A 3 13.15 3.40 -2.06
CA LEU A 3 13.76 3.24 -3.38
C LEU A 3 14.66 2.01 -3.47
N LEU A 4 15.44 1.74 -2.42
CA LEU A 4 16.39 0.62 -2.39
C LEU A 4 15.69 -0.74 -2.42
N ILE A 5 14.54 -0.87 -1.76
CA ILE A 5 13.71 -2.08 -1.79
C ILE A 5 13.06 -2.26 -3.17
N GLU A 6 12.56 -1.18 -3.78
CA GLU A 6 11.96 -1.25 -5.13
C GLU A 6 13.01 -1.63 -6.18
N ILE A 7 14.21 -1.05 -6.12
CA ILE A 7 15.34 -1.45 -6.97
C ILE A 7 15.71 -2.91 -6.70
N GLY A 8 15.78 -3.33 -5.44
CA GLY A 8 16.07 -4.71 -5.07
C GLY A 8 15.06 -5.72 -5.63
N TYR A 9 13.76 -5.40 -5.58
CA TYR A 9 12.72 -6.23 -6.18
C TYR A 9 12.87 -6.36 -7.69
N VAL A 10 13.10 -5.24 -8.39
CA VAL A 10 13.28 -5.24 -9.86
C VAL A 10 14.51 -6.03 -10.26
N MET A 11 15.63 -5.87 -9.54
CA MET A 11 16.86 -6.63 -9.78
C MET A 11 16.65 -8.13 -9.53
N LEU A 12 15.93 -8.51 -8.48
CA LEU A 12 15.61 -9.90 -8.19
C LEU A 12 14.70 -10.50 -9.27
N ALA A 13 13.65 -9.77 -9.68
CA ALA A 13 12.74 -10.21 -10.74
C ALA A 13 13.49 -10.41 -12.07
N LEU A 14 14.38 -9.49 -12.41
CA LEU A 14 15.22 -9.59 -13.61
C LEU A 14 16.20 -10.77 -13.53
N LEU A 15 16.81 -11.01 -12.36
CA LEU A 15 17.69 -12.17 -12.16
C LEU A 15 16.93 -13.49 -12.30
N LEU A 16 15.75 -13.61 -11.68
CA LEU A 16 14.90 -14.80 -11.80
C LEU A 16 14.46 -15.02 -13.25
N LEU A 17 14.10 -13.96 -13.96
CA LEU A 17 13.71 -14.05 -15.36
C LEU A 17 14.90 -14.44 -16.25
N ALA A 18 16.09 -13.90 -15.98
CA ALA A 18 17.30 -14.29 -16.68
C ALA A 18 17.62 -15.78 -16.45
N LEU A 19 17.44 -16.31 -15.24
CA LEU A 19 17.59 -17.74 -14.96
C LEU A 19 16.57 -18.59 -15.75
N ILE A 20 15.32 -18.11 -15.88
CA ILE A 20 14.32 -18.77 -16.73
C ILE A 20 14.80 -18.81 -18.18
N PHE A 21 15.27 -17.69 -18.74
CA PHE A 21 15.78 -17.67 -20.11
C PHE A 21 17.01 -18.55 -20.31
N VAL A 22 17.95 -18.56 -19.36
CA VAL A 22 19.13 -19.45 -19.41
C VAL A 22 18.70 -20.92 -19.50
N SER A 23 17.61 -21.32 -18.83
CA SER A 23 17.06 -22.68 -18.94
C SER A 23 16.54 -23.06 -20.33
N PHE A 24 16.37 -22.07 -21.23
CA PHE A 24 15.93 -22.24 -22.62
C PHE A 24 17.05 -22.03 -23.65
N ASP A 25 18.31 -22.24 -23.27
CA ASP A 25 19.51 -22.11 -24.13
C ASP A 25 19.90 -20.68 -24.53
N TYR A 26 19.37 -19.67 -23.82
CA TYR A 26 19.84 -18.29 -23.98
C TYR A 26 21.13 -18.07 -23.17
N SER A 27 22.08 -17.33 -23.74
CA SER A 27 23.25 -16.87 -22.97
C SER A 27 22.80 -15.92 -21.86
N PHE A 28 23.63 -15.74 -20.84
CA PHE A 28 23.30 -14.86 -19.72
C PHE A 28 23.00 -13.42 -20.18
N MET A 29 23.79 -12.89 -21.12
CA MET A 29 23.59 -11.53 -21.65
C MET A 29 22.28 -11.41 -22.45
N GLU A 30 21.98 -12.39 -23.31
CA GLU A 30 20.69 -12.46 -24.02
C GLU A 30 19.51 -12.54 -23.03
N SER A 31 19.67 -13.33 -21.96
CA SER A 31 18.66 -13.55 -20.93
C SER A 31 18.35 -12.29 -20.12
N VAL A 32 19.39 -11.57 -19.70
CA VAL A 32 19.26 -10.27 -19.04
C VAL A 32 18.60 -9.27 -19.97
N PHE A 33 19.05 -9.19 -21.22
CA PHE A 33 18.46 -8.31 -22.22
C PHE A 33 16.96 -8.59 -22.43
N LEU A 34 16.59 -9.84 -22.70
CA LEU A 34 15.19 -10.23 -22.87
C LEU A 34 14.36 -9.92 -21.63
N GLY A 35 14.92 -10.06 -20.43
CA GLY A 35 14.21 -9.69 -19.22
C GLY A 35 14.01 -8.21 -18.99
N THR A 36 14.93 -7.36 -19.46
CA THR A 36 14.69 -5.91 -19.42
C THR A 36 13.49 -5.47 -20.26
N LEU A 37 13.13 -6.22 -21.32
CA LEU A 37 11.99 -5.90 -22.19
C LEU A 37 10.65 -5.93 -21.45
N PHE A 38 10.55 -6.69 -20.35
CA PHE A 38 9.33 -6.78 -19.54
C PHE A 38 9.17 -5.60 -18.57
N LEU A 39 10.25 -4.89 -18.26
CA LEU A 39 10.22 -3.84 -17.23
C LEU A 39 9.34 -2.64 -17.61
N PRO A 40 9.43 -2.06 -18.82
CA PRO A 40 8.56 -0.94 -19.19
C PRO A 40 7.08 -1.30 -19.07
N GLY A 41 6.70 -2.49 -19.54
CA GLY A 41 5.33 -2.99 -19.44
C GLY A 41 4.87 -3.21 -18.00
N ALA A 42 5.70 -3.85 -17.18
CA ALA A 42 5.39 -4.08 -15.77
C ALA A 42 5.25 -2.76 -14.98
N PHE A 43 6.12 -1.78 -15.23
CA PHE A 43 6.00 -0.45 -14.63
C PHE A 43 4.75 0.29 -15.08
N PHE A 44 4.38 0.17 -16.36
CA PHE A 44 3.16 0.76 -16.89
C PHE A 44 1.93 0.19 -16.18
N LEU A 45 1.84 -1.14 -16.03
CA LEU A 45 0.75 -1.77 -15.28
C LEU A 45 0.75 -1.33 -13.81
N LYS A 46 1.92 -1.30 -13.16
CA LYS A 46 2.09 -0.83 -11.78
C LYS A 46 1.57 0.59 -11.59
N PHE A 47 1.85 1.50 -12.52
CA PHE A 47 1.51 2.91 -12.39
C PHE A 47 0.03 3.20 -12.72
N PHE A 48 -0.51 2.58 -13.78
CA PHE A 48 -1.83 2.92 -14.31
C PHE A 48 -2.99 2.08 -13.76
N ILE A 49 -2.78 0.81 -13.39
CA ILE A 49 -3.86 -0.02 -12.80
C ILE A 49 -4.46 0.60 -11.53
N PRO A 50 -3.67 1.12 -10.57
CA PRO A 50 -4.24 1.77 -9.38
C PRO A 50 -5.06 3.02 -9.70
N GLN A 51 -4.72 3.76 -10.75
CA GLN A 51 -5.46 4.95 -11.18
C GLN A 51 -6.80 4.57 -11.80
N LEU A 52 -6.84 3.48 -12.57
CA LEU A 52 -8.07 2.94 -13.13
C LEU A 52 -9.04 2.41 -12.06
N ALA A 53 -8.54 2.04 -10.88
CA ALA A 53 -9.37 1.58 -9.76
C ALA A 53 -10.39 2.62 -9.26
N LEU A 54 -10.17 3.91 -9.57
CA LEU A 54 -11.07 5.02 -9.25
C LEU A 54 -12.34 5.05 -10.11
N SER A 55 -12.33 4.37 -11.26
CA SER A 55 -13.50 4.25 -12.13
C SER A 55 -14.50 3.21 -11.61
N HIS A 56 -15.78 3.36 -11.92
CA HIS A 56 -16.84 2.50 -11.40
C HIS A 56 -17.45 1.57 -12.46
N GLY A 57 -17.86 0.38 -12.03
CA GLY A 57 -18.64 -0.57 -12.84
C GLY A 57 -17.88 -1.18 -14.02
N LYS A 58 -18.61 -1.41 -15.13
CA LYS A 58 -18.12 -2.11 -16.34
C LYS A 58 -16.97 -1.37 -17.03
N LYS A 59 -16.93 -0.04 -16.94
CA LYS A 59 -15.88 0.80 -17.54
C LYS A 59 -14.50 0.48 -16.97
N ARG A 60 -14.41 0.28 -15.64
CA ARG A 60 -13.16 -0.14 -14.98
C ARG A 60 -12.58 -1.43 -15.54
N ILE A 61 -13.46 -2.41 -15.75
CA ILE A 61 -13.06 -3.74 -16.24
C ILE A 61 -12.53 -3.61 -17.67
N ALA A 62 -13.26 -2.87 -18.52
CA ALA A 62 -12.85 -2.61 -19.89
C ALA A 62 -11.50 -1.88 -19.95
N ASP A 63 -11.33 -0.78 -19.22
CA ASP A 63 -10.10 0.02 -19.25
C ASP A 63 -8.89 -0.78 -18.75
N THR A 64 -9.07 -1.59 -17.70
CA THR A 64 -8.01 -2.47 -17.18
C THR A 64 -7.64 -3.57 -18.19
N PHE A 65 -8.64 -4.13 -18.87
CA PHE A 65 -8.44 -5.15 -19.89
C PHE A 65 -7.68 -4.58 -21.09
N PHE A 66 -8.12 -3.45 -21.65
CA PHE A 66 -7.45 -2.81 -22.78
C PHE A 66 -6.02 -2.41 -22.43
N LEU A 67 -5.80 -1.80 -21.26
CA LEU A 67 -4.47 -1.47 -20.78
C LEU A 67 -3.56 -2.71 -20.72
N SER A 68 -4.04 -3.79 -20.10
CA SER A 68 -3.28 -5.02 -19.95
C SER A 68 -2.97 -5.65 -21.31
N MET A 69 -3.96 -5.70 -22.21
CA MET A 69 -3.82 -6.23 -23.56
C MET A 69 -2.78 -5.43 -24.37
N SER A 70 -2.84 -4.10 -24.32
CA SER A 70 -1.87 -3.23 -25.00
C SER A 70 -0.44 -3.46 -24.51
N VAL A 71 -0.25 -3.60 -23.20
CA VAL A 71 1.08 -3.87 -22.61
C VAL A 71 1.60 -5.26 -23.01
N ILE A 72 0.75 -6.27 -23.00
CA ILE A 72 1.11 -7.64 -23.42
C ILE A 72 1.53 -7.65 -24.89
N LEU A 73 0.71 -7.05 -25.76
CA LEU A 73 1.00 -6.97 -27.20
C LEU A 73 2.30 -6.20 -27.48
N PHE A 74 2.51 -5.06 -26.81
CA PHE A 74 3.72 -4.27 -26.96
C PHE A 74 4.97 -5.05 -26.52
N THR A 75 4.91 -5.71 -25.35
CA THR A 75 6.03 -6.50 -24.83
C THR A 75 6.32 -7.71 -25.72
N PHE A 76 5.28 -8.37 -26.22
CA PHE A 76 5.40 -9.45 -27.19
C PHE A 76 6.06 -8.98 -28.50
N LEU A 77 5.65 -7.82 -29.03
CA LEU A 77 6.26 -7.24 -30.22
C LEU A 77 7.75 -6.94 -30.01
N LEU A 78 8.13 -6.39 -28.85
CA LEU A 78 9.55 -6.16 -28.51
C LEU A 78 10.35 -7.47 -28.47
N MET A 79 9.76 -8.55 -27.96
CA MET A 79 10.38 -9.87 -27.94
C MET A 79 10.57 -10.43 -29.36
N VAL A 80 9.58 -10.28 -30.25
CA VAL A 80 9.68 -10.67 -31.65
C VAL A 80 10.77 -9.86 -32.36
N VAL A 81 10.75 -8.52 -32.24
CA VAL A 81 11.76 -7.63 -32.83
C VAL A 81 13.17 -8.02 -32.35
N SER A 82 13.32 -8.35 -31.06
CA SER A 82 14.60 -8.80 -30.51
C SER A 82 15.13 -10.08 -31.18
N HIS A 83 14.26 -11.04 -31.51
CA HIS A 83 14.65 -12.26 -32.23
C HIS A 83 14.80 -12.08 -33.75
N LEU A 84 14.31 -10.97 -34.31
CA LEU A 84 14.54 -10.65 -35.72
C LEU A 84 15.89 -9.96 -35.93
N TYR A 85 16.33 -9.13 -34.99
CA TYR A 85 17.49 -8.24 -35.18
C TYR A 85 18.70 -8.53 -34.28
N ILE A 86 18.50 -9.11 -33.09
CA ILE A 86 19.56 -9.22 -32.07
C ILE A 86 19.89 -10.69 -31.79
N ILE A 87 18.88 -11.52 -31.58
CA ILE A 87 19.02 -12.93 -31.20
C ILE A 87 18.59 -13.80 -32.39
N PRO A 88 19.31 -14.87 -32.76
CA PRO A 88 18.90 -15.73 -33.86
C PRO A 88 17.48 -16.30 -33.69
N VAL A 89 16.65 -16.20 -34.73
CA VAL A 89 15.27 -16.75 -34.76
C VAL A 89 15.23 -18.23 -34.42
N SER A 90 16.30 -19.00 -34.69
CA SER A 90 16.41 -20.42 -34.35
C SER A 90 16.32 -20.70 -32.84
N LYS A 91 16.66 -19.73 -31.99
CA LYS A 91 16.50 -19.84 -30.53
C LYS A 91 15.09 -19.54 -30.06
N PHE A 92 14.21 -18.99 -30.91
CA PHE A 92 12.88 -18.55 -30.51
C PHE A 92 11.95 -19.75 -30.25
N LYS A 93 11.92 -20.21 -28.99
CA LYS A 93 11.12 -21.37 -28.57
C LYS A 93 9.62 -21.04 -28.63
N GLN A 94 8.79 -22.06 -28.89
CA GLN A 94 7.33 -21.94 -29.01
C GLN A 94 6.65 -21.34 -27.76
N ILE A 95 7.22 -21.53 -26.57
CA ILE A 95 6.73 -20.94 -25.32
C ILE A 95 6.73 -19.41 -25.39
N TRP A 96 7.76 -18.81 -26.00
CA TRP A 96 7.90 -17.36 -26.14
C TRP A 96 7.03 -16.76 -27.23
N VAL A 97 6.53 -17.59 -28.15
CA VAL A 97 5.54 -17.22 -29.17
C VAL A 97 4.14 -17.09 -28.55
N ASN A 98 3.93 -17.61 -27.34
CA ASN A 98 2.62 -17.57 -26.68
C ASN A 98 2.43 -16.26 -25.88
N PRO A 99 1.51 -15.36 -26.29
CA PRO A 99 1.25 -14.12 -25.55
C PRO A 99 0.70 -14.36 -24.13
N ILE A 100 0.13 -15.53 -23.85
CA ILE A 100 -0.31 -15.92 -22.51
C ILE A 100 0.89 -16.04 -21.57
N PHE A 101 2.04 -16.52 -22.06
CA PHE A 101 3.24 -16.62 -21.23
C PHE A 101 3.81 -15.24 -20.90
N THR A 102 3.82 -14.32 -21.87
CA THR A 102 4.16 -12.91 -21.65
C THR A 102 3.23 -12.27 -20.62
N ALA A 103 1.92 -12.54 -20.71
CA ALA A 103 0.93 -12.07 -19.74
C ALA A 103 1.17 -12.63 -18.33
N LEU A 104 1.53 -13.91 -18.22
CA LEU A 104 1.85 -14.55 -16.94
C LEU A 104 3.05 -13.87 -16.27
N ILE A 105 4.15 -13.66 -17.01
CA ILE A 105 5.36 -12.99 -16.51
C ILE A 105 5.04 -11.56 -16.06
N LEU A 106 4.36 -10.78 -16.92
CA LEU A 106 3.96 -9.41 -16.58
C LEU A 106 3.07 -9.36 -15.34
N GLY A 107 2.12 -10.31 -15.23
CA GLY A 107 1.24 -10.47 -14.08
C GLY A 107 2.00 -10.81 -12.80
N LEU A 108 3.00 -11.68 -12.86
CA LEU A 108 3.86 -12.00 -11.71
C LEU A 108 4.68 -10.80 -11.26
N ILE A 109 5.31 -10.07 -12.20
CA ILE A 109 6.14 -8.91 -11.87
C ILE A 109 5.26 -7.78 -11.29
N ALA A 110 4.19 -7.40 -11.97
CA ALA A 110 3.31 -6.32 -11.54
C ALA A 110 2.51 -6.69 -10.28
N GLY A 111 1.99 -7.92 -10.22
CA GLY A 111 1.22 -8.42 -9.08
C GLY A 111 2.09 -8.63 -7.83
N GLY A 112 3.31 -9.15 -7.98
CA GLY A 112 4.26 -9.27 -6.88
C GLY A 112 4.65 -7.92 -6.28
N ASP A 113 4.83 -6.89 -7.12
CA ASP A 113 5.09 -5.53 -6.65
C ASP A 113 3.88 -4.94 -5.91
N MET A 114 2.66 -5.10 -6.45
CA MET A 114 1.43 -4.68 -5.77
C MET A 114 1.24 -5.37 -4.42
N LEU A 115 1.54 -6.66 -4.34
CA LEU A 115 1.47 -7.45 -3.11
C LEU A 115 2.50 -6.94 -2.08
N MET A 116 3.74 -6.73 -2.52
CA MET A 116 4.82 -6.17 -1.70
C MET A 116 4.43 -4.80 -1.14
N GLN A 117 3.80 -3.94 -1.95
CA GLN A 117 3.32 -2.63 -1.50
C GLN A 117 2.23 -2.76 -0.42
N ARG A 118 1.29 -3.70 -0.57
CA ARG A 118 0.24 -3.96 0.44
C ARG A 118 0.81 -4.52 1.74
N PHE A 119 1.74 -5.47 1.65
CA PHE A 119 2.43 -6.00 2.84
C PHE A 119 3.22 -4.90 3.53
N ARG A 120 3.89 -4.06 2.76
CA ARG A 120 4.64 -2.94 3.28
C ARG A 120 3.74 -1.90 3.92
N SER A 121 2.58 -1.55 3.36
CA SER A 121 1.67 -0.59 4.00
C SER A 121 1.18 -1.10 5.36
N ARG A 122 1.10 -2.44 5.55
CA ARG A 122 0.84 -3.05 6.86
C ARG A 122 2.06 -2.99 7.78
N LEU A 123 3.25 -3.29 7.28
CA LEU A 123 4.50 -3.29 8.07
C LEU A 123 5.08 -1.88 8.34
N SER A 124 4.66 -0.88 7.57
CA SER A 124 5.22 0.48 7.53
C SER A 124 4.21 1.54 7.97
N GLN A 125 3.20 1.20 8.78
CA GLN A 125 2.72 2.19 9.74
C GLN A 125 3.83 2.43 10.77
N LYS A 126 4.90 3.12 10.32
CA LYS A 126 5.85 3.72 11.21
C LYS A 126 5.10 4.90 11.80
N ILE A 127 4.44 4.65 12.93
CA ILE A 127 3.76 5.66 13.71
C ILE A 127 4.77 6.78 13.89
N PRO A 128 4.47 8.02 13.46
CA PRO A 128 5.40 9.11 13.65
C PRO A 128 5.67 9.22 15.16
N GLU A 129 6.94 9.23 15.56
CA GLU A 129 7.30 9.35 16.97
C GLU A 129 6.71 10.65 17.56
N THR A 130 6.67 11.69 16.73
CA THR A 130 6.08 12.99 17.01
C THR A 130 5.15 13.44 15.87
N VAL A 131 3.98 13.98 16.20
CA VAL A 131 3.04 14.61 15.26
C VAL A 131 3.04 16.13 15.44
N SER A 132 3.19 16.87 14.35
CA SER A 132 3.09 18.34 14.34
C SER A 132 1.78 18.80 13.71
N PHE A 133 1.08 19.70 14.38
CA PHE A 133 -0.17 20.26 13.91
C PHE A 133 -0.33 21.72 14.37
N VAL A 134 -1.33 22.42 13.85
CA VAL A 134 -1.62 23.81 14.24
C VAL A 134 -2.80 23.82 15.21
N SER A 135 -2.59 24.41 16.39
CA SER A 135 -3.63 24.72 17.37
C SER A 135 -3.61 26.21 17.66
N ASP A 136 -4.76 26.88 17.55
CA ASP A 136 -4.91 28.32 17.84
C ASP A 136 -3.82 29.20 17.20
N ARG A 137 -3.54 28.95 15.91
CA ARG A 137 -2.51 29.62 15.10
C ARG A 137 -1.06 29.40 15.57
N ARG A 138 -0.82 28.46 16.49
CA ARG A 138 0.52 28.04 16.92
C ARG A 138 0.81 26.63 16.42
N LYS A 139 2.05 26.39 16.01
CA LYS A 139 2.52 25.04 15.67
C LYS A 139 2.84 24.30 16.97
N VAL A 140 2.16 23.19 17.20
CA VAL A 140 2.35 22.28 18.34
C VAL A 140 2.94 20.99 17.80
N SER A 141 3.90 20.40 18.53
CA SER A 141 4.43 19.06 18.24
C SER A 141 4.35 18.22 19.50
N LEU A 142 3.71 17.06 19.40
CA LEU A 142 3.50 16.13 20.52
C LEU A 142 4.02 14.75 20.14
N ASN A 143 4.59 14.01 21.09
CA ASN A 143 4.81 12.60 20.85
C ASN A 143 3.47 11.88 20.75
N VAL A 144 3.40 10.88 19.87
CA VAL A 144 2.15 10.14 19.70
C VAL A 144 1.78 9.36 20.97
N ASP A 145 2.77 8.97 21.76
CA ASP A 145 2.57 8.32 23.06
C ASP A 145 2.05 9.26 24.15
N ASP A 146 2.18 10.57 23.96
CA ASP A 146 1.60 11.58 24.86
C ASP A 146 0.14 11.87 24.53
N ILE A 147 -0.39 11.40 23.39
CA ILE A 147 -1.80 11.62 23.03
C ILE A 147 -2.66 10.50 23.64
N VAL A 148 -3.62 10.89 24.48
CA VAL A 148 -4.52 9.96 25.18
C VAL A 148 -5.70 9.58 24.29
N TYR A 149 -6.41 10.59 23.77
CA TYR A 149 -7.49 10.40 22.81
C TYR A 149 -7.72 11.66 21.98
N VAL A 150 -8.44 11.48 20.87
CA VAL A 150 -8.86 12.54 19.96
C VAL A 150 -10.38 12.53 19.87
N GLU A 151 -10.97 13.69 20.10
CA GLU A 151 -12.41 13.91 20.10
C GLU A 151 -12.80 14.86 18.96
N SER A 152 -13.82 14.51 18.19
CA SER A 152 -14.43 15.39 17.21
C SER A 152 -15.69 16.00 17.81
N ASN A 153 -15.74 17.32 17.90
CA ASN A 153 -16.90 18.06 18.36
C ASN A 153 -17.27 19.14 17.33
N ASP A 154 -18.40 18.92 16.66
CA ASP A 154 -18.89 19.70 15.53
C ASP A 154 -17.85 19.95 14.41
N ARG A 155 -17.29 21.16 14.35
CA ARG A 155 -16.33 21.59 13.31
C ARG A 155 -14.88 21.45 13.76
N ASP A 156 -14.66 21.12 15.02
CA ASP A 156 -13.36 21.10 15.64
C ASP A 156 -13.02 19.71 16.14
N VAL A 157 -11.72 19.45 16.21
CA VAL A 157 -11.14 18.23 16.75
C VAL A 157 -10.23 18.62 17.91
N TYR A 158 -10.42 17.96 19.04
CA TYR A 158 -9.68 18.18 20.27
C TYR A 158 -8.73 17.01 20.49
N ILE A 159 -7.45 17.32 20.67
CA ILE A 159 -6.39 16.35 20.95
C ILE A 159 -6.07 16.48 22.42
N HIS A 160 -6.33 15.42 23.19
CA HIS A 160 -6.16 15.39 24.63
C HIS A 160 -4.84 14.69 24.96
N ALA A 161 -3.93 15.42 25.60
CA ALA A 161 -2.58 14.97 25.92
C ALA A 161 -2.47 14.41 27.35
N SER A 162 -1.39 13.68 27.60
CA SER A 162 -1.14 12.95 28.84
C SER A 162 -0.91 13.87 30.03
N ASP A 163 -0.37 15.06 29.78
CA ASP A 163 -0.14 16.17 30.73
C ASP A 163 -1.41 16.97 31.08
N GLY A 164 -2.55 16.62 30.48
CA GLY A 164 -3.84 17.30 30.66
C GLY A 164 -4.05 18.49 29.73
N ALA A 165 -3.13 18.77 28.80
CA ALA A 165 -3.34 19.80 27.79
C ALA A 165 -4.34 19.32 26.72
N THR A 166 -5.22 20.22 26.29
CA THR A 166 -6.14 19.99 25.18
C THR A 166 -5.84 20.96 24.05
N TYR A 167 -5.65 20.44 22.84
CA TYR A 167 -5.33 21.24 21.67
C TYR A 167 -6.46 21.18 20.64
N ARG A 168 -6.91 22.36 20.19
CA ARG A 168 -7.95 22.48 19.17
C ARG A 168 -7.35 22.46 17.78
N ASN A 169 -7.90 21.63 16.91
CA ASN A 169 -7.45 21.47 15.55
C ASN A 169 -8.64 21.33 14.59
N LYS A 170 -8.46 21.71 13.31
CA LYS A 170 -9.52 21.67 12.29
C LYS A 170 -9.39 20.50 11.32
N THR A 171 -8.35 19.68 11.48
CA THR A 171 -8.15 18.47 10.69
C THR A 171 -9.20 17.44 11.08
N PRO A 172 -9.96 16.87 10.13
CA PRO A 172 -10.99 15.89 10.44
C PRO A 172 -10.41 14.65 11.12
N ILE A 173 -11.17 14.05 12.03
CA ILE A 173 -10.76 12.87 12.81
C ILE A 173 -10.35 11.67 11.94
N SER A 174 -10.86 11.54 10.72
CA SER A 174 -10.43 10.50 9.77
C SER A 174 -9.00 10.68 9.29
N GLN A 175 -8.51 11.93 9.18
CA GLN A 175 -7.10 12.18 8.89
C GLN A 175 -6.22 11.89 10.11
N TRP A 176 -6.72 12.18 11.32
CA TRP A 176 -6.05 11.80 12.56
C TRP A 176 -5.92 10.28 12.71
N GLU A 177 -6.98 9.53 12.41
CA GLU A 177 -6.99 8.07 12.39
C GLU A 177 -5.90 7.50 11.46
N ASN A 178 -5.77 8.06 10.26
CA ASN A 178 -4.70 7.68 9.32
C ASN A 178 -3.29 8.09 9.80
N THR A 179 -3.17 9.21 10.51
CA THR A 179 -1.89 9.76 10.96
C THR A 179 -1.34 9.04 12.18
N LEU A 180 -2.21 8.72 13.14
CA LEU A 180 -1.86 8.10 14.42
C LEU A 180 -1.75 6.58 14.32
N GLY A 181 -2.46 5.97 13.38
CA GLY A 181 -2.30 4.56 13.01
C GLY A 181 -2.69 3.57 14.11
N GLU A 182 -2.00 2.43 14.14
CA GLU A 182 -2.39 1.23 14.89
C GLU A 182 -2.38 1.38 16.41
N LYS A 183 -1.67 2.35 17.00
CA LYS A 183 -1.77 2.65 18.45
C LYS A 183 -3.12 3.24 18.84
N PHE A 184 -3.89 3.70 17.87
CA PHE A 184 -5.20 4.29 18.10
C PHE A 184 -6.30 3.38 17.57
N ILE A 185 -7.45 3.42 18.22
CA ILE A 185 -8.66 2.72 17.79
C ILE A 185 -9.84 3.66 17.79
N ARG A 186 -10.62 3.61 16.72
CA ARG A 186 -11.84 4.38 16.63
C ARG A 186 -12.94 3.68 17.43
N THR A 187 -13.44 4.32 18.47
CA THR A 187 -14.47 3.78 19.37
C THR A 187 -15.86 4.34 19.02
N HIS A 188 -15.90 5.57 18.51
CA HIS A 188 -17.13 6.24 18.11
C HIS A 188 -16.88 7.08 16.84
N ARG A 189 -17.96 7.58 16.21
CA ARG A 189 -17.80 8.55 15.09
C ARG A 189 -17.00 9.78 15.51
N ALA A 190 -17.08 10.14 16.79
CA ALA A 190 -16.43 11.29 17.40
C ALA A 190 -15.17 10.96 18.22
N PHE A 191 -14.82 9.69 18.44
CA PHE A 191 -13.74 9.33 19.36
C PHE A 191 -12.73 8.38 18.73
N LEU A 192 -11.45 8.70 18.89
CA LEU A 192 -10.29 7.91 18.51
C LEU A 192 -9.36 7.82 19.72
N VAL A 193 -9.14 6.63 20.23
CA VAL A 193 -8.54 6.39 21.55
C VAL A 193 -7.21 5.68 21.43
N ASN A 194 -6.19 6.12 22.18
CA ASN A 194 -4.93 5.41 22.28
C ASN A 194 -5.12 4.12 23.10
N THR A 195 -4.81 2.97 22.51
CA THR A 195 -5.01 1.66 23.17
C THR A 195 -4.15 1.49 24.41
N GLY A 196 -3.00 2.18 24.51
CA GLY A 196 -2.12 2.15 25.68
C GLY A 196 -2.72 2.81 26.92
N TYR A 197 -3.74 3.66 26.77
CA TYR A 197 -4.42 4.34 27.88
C TYR A 197 -5.76 3.71 28.26
N ILE A 198 -6.17 2.62 27.60
CA ILE A 198 -7.42 1.92 27.92
C ILE A 198 -7.19 1.06 29.17
N GLY A 199 -7.84 1.43 30.27
CA GLY A 199 -7.79 0.67 31.54
C GLY A 199 -8.77 -0.51 31.58
N GLY A 200 -9.81 -0.48 30.75
CA GLY A 200 -10.82 -1.54 30.70
C GLY A 200 -11.96 -1.23 29.72
N ILE A 201 -12.78 -2.24 29.46
CA ILE A 201 -14.01 -2.12 28.67
C ILE A 201 -15.20 -2.36 29.60
N GLU A 202 -16.12 -1.42 29.60
CA GLU A 202 -17.47 -1.58 30.16
C GLU A 202 -18.48 -1.67 29.00
N ASP A 203 -19.68 -2.23 29.23
CA ASP A 203 -20.61 -2.71 28.18
C ASP A 203 -20.68 -1.89 26.87
N GLU A 204 -20.76 -0.56 26.98
CA GLU A 204 -20.85 0.37 25.84
C GLU A 204 -19.81 1.51 25.93
N SER A 205 -18.73 1.34 26.70
CA SER A 205 -17.68 2.36 26.85
C SER A 205 -16.30 1.77 27.14
N VAL A 206 -15.24 2.47 26.75
CA VAL A 206 -13.87 2.20 27.21
C VAL A 206 -13.49 3.19 28.30
N CYS A 207 -12.85 2.69 29.36
CA CYS A 207 -12.31 3.52 30.42
C CYS A 207 -10.91 3.99 30.02
N VAL A 208 -10.72 5.31 29.96
CA VAL A 208 -9.46 5.95 29.55
C VAL A 208 -9.11 6.97 30.61
N LYS A 209 -8.05 6.69 31.39
CA LYS A 209 -7.78 7.41 32.65
C LYS A 209 -9.05 7.47 33.52
N ASP A 210 -9.52 8.68 33.85
CA ASP A 210 -10.69 8.93 34.69
C ASP A 210 -11.99 9.16 33.88
N GLU A 211 -11.94 8.98 32.55
CA GLU A 211 -13.05 9.26 31.65
C GLU A 211 -13.62 7.98 31.00
N LYS A 212 -14.93 8.01 30.72
CA LYS A 212 -15.64 6.94 30.01
C LYS A 212 -15.94 7.38 28.58
N ILE A 213 -15.26 6.78 27.61
CA ILE A 213 -15.44 7.10 26.19
C ILE A 213 -16.41 6.10 25.56
N PRO A 214 -17.51 6.55 24.93
CA PRO A 214 -18.53 5.66 24.39
C PRO A 214 -18.01 4.83 23.22
N VAL A 215 -18.48 3.59 23.13
CA VAL A 215 -18.26 2.68 22.01
C VAL A 215 -19.55 2.56 21.22
N SER A 216 -19.55 2.97 19.95
CA SER A 216 -20.74 2.78 19.11
C SER A 216 -20.85 1.31 18.67
N ARG A 217 -22.08 0.84 18.43
CA ARG A 217 -22.34 -0.50 17.86
C ARG A 217 -21.47 -0.84 16.64
N LYS A 218 -21.22 0.12 15.76
CA LYS A 218 -20.38 -0.07 14.56
C LYS A 218 -18.94 -0.46 14.89
N TYR A 219 -18.38 0.06 15.98
CA TYR A 219 -16.97 -0.12 16.35
C TYR A 219 -16.78 -1.20 17.44
N LYS A 220 -17.86 -1.75 18.01
CA LYS A 220 -17.82 -2.71 19.11
C LYS A 220 -17.00 -3.96 18.80
N ASP A 221 -17.19 -4.54 17.61
CA ASP A 221 -16.47 -5.74 17.17
C ASP A 221 -14.98 -5.49 16.97
N GLU A 222 -14.61 -4.31 16.45
CA GLU A 222 -13.22 -3.92 16.24
C GLU A 222 -12.50 -3.69 17.57
N VAL A 223 -13.14 -2.99 18.51
CA VAL A 223 -12.63 -2.76 19.86
C VAL A 223 -12.45 -4.08 20.60
N SER A 224 -13.45 -4.97 20.56
CA SER A 224 -13.36 -6.30 21.19
C SER A 224 -12.22 -7.14 20.61
N ARG A 225 -12.00 -7.09 19.30
CA ARG A 225 -10.91 -7.82 18.64
C ARG A 225 -9.55 -7.29 19.05
N LYS A 226 -9.37 -5.96 19.08
CA LYS A 226 -8.08 -5.33 19.35
C LYS A 226 -7.65 -5.46 20.81
N MET A 227 -8.60 -5.55 21.74
CA MET A 227 -8.34 -5.74 23.17
C MET A 227 -8.09 -7.20 23.57
N LYS A 228 -8.34 -8.16 22.67
CA LYS A 228 -8.07 -9.60 22.88
C LYS A 228 -6.74 -10.07 22.29
N ALA A 229 -6.09 -9.21 21.50
CA ALA A 229 -4.80 -9.46 20.86
C ALA A 229 -3.66 -8.98 21.76
#